data_AF-A0AAF0FPE7-F1
#
_entry.id   AF-A0AAF0FPE7-F1
#
_cell.length_a   1.000
_cell.length_b   1.000
_cell.length_c   1.000
_cell.angle_alpha   90.00
_cell.angle_beta   90.00
_cell.angle_gamma   90.00
#
_symmetry.space_group_name_H-M   'P 1'
#
loop_
_entity.id
_entity.type
_entity.pdbx_description
1 polymer ?
#
loop_
_entity_poly.entity_id
_entity_poly.type
_entity_poly.pdbx_seq_one_letter_code
_entity_poly.pdbx_strand_id
1 'polypeptide(L)'
;MKNPEDIMADYLLKGAKMLDKSCPECGLPLFNVKGETYCVVCRDYENKNTSAPAPNKNQALKSVVETEETKKTENVTYKKEPKDAEDISSQELKSVSKEKSGSAPHQRYVFDEILYNEISDAISALCRRIETEKEPRDCLCLMKSVNSGIDALKKLESYKKRL
;
A
#
# COMPACT_ATOMS: atom_id res chain seq x y z
N MET A 1 -6.31 -21.40 -0.60
CA MET A 1 -6.69 -20.31 0.34
C MET A 1 -7.81 -19.48 -0.29
N LYS A 2 -8.52 -18.62 0.46
CA LYS A 2 -9.39 -17.58 -0.13
C LYS A 2 -8.51 -16.42 -0.66
N ASN A 3 -8.96 -15.69 -1.68
CA ASN A 3 -8.27 -14.49 -2.13
C ASN A 3 -8.53 -13.33 -1.15
N PRO A 4 -7.67 -12.29 -1.10
CA PRO A 4 -7.90 -11.11 -0.26
C PRO A 4 -9.26 -10.44 -0.52
N GLU A 5 -9.68 -10.37 -1.78
CA GLU A 5 -10.96 -9.80 -2.20
C GLU A 5 -12.14 -10.60 -1.67
N ASP A 6 -12.10 -11.94 -1.77
CA ASP A 6 -13.13 -12.82 -1.21
C ASP A 6 -13.28 -12.63 0.31
N ILE A 7 -12.15 -12.47 1.02
CA ILE A 7 -12.12 -12.24 2.47
C ILE A 7 -12.72 -10.87 2.80
N MET A 8 -12.33 -9.82 2.08
CA MET A 8 -12.86 -8.47 2.28
C MET A 8 -14.37 -8.41 2.00
N ALA A 9 -14.84 -9.02 0.91
CA ALA A 9 -16.26 -9.13 0.58
C ALA A 9 -17.04 -9.90 1.65
N ASP A 10 -16.51 -11.03 2.13
CA ASP A 10 -17.04 -11.81 3.25
C ASP A 10 -17.27 -10.95 4.51
N TYR A 11 -16.43 -9.95 4.77
CA TYR A 11 -16.55 -9.07 5.93
C TYR A 11 -17.49 -7.89 5.68
N LEU A 12 -17.50 -7.30 4.47
CA LEU A 12 -18.49 -6.28 4.08
C LEU A 12 -19.92 -6.83 4.19
N LEU A 13 -20.16 -8.05 3.71
CA LEU A 13 -21.46 -8.74 3.81
C LEU A 13 -21.87 -9.06 5.26
N LYS A 14 -20.91 -9.11 6.20
CA LYS A 14 -21.15 -9.26 7.65
C LYS A 14 -21.32 -7.90 8.37
N GLY A 15 -21.44 -6.80 7.62
CA GLY A 15 -21.64 -5.45 8.16
C GLY A 15 -20.38 -4.78 8.71
N ALA A 16 -19.18 -5.26 8.36
CA ALA A 16 -17.94 -4.56 8.69
C ALA A 16 -17.74 -3.33 7.78
N LYS A 17 -17.17 -2.26 8.33
CA LYS A 17 -16.88 -1.03 7.58
C LYS A 17 -15.41 -1.01 7.16
N MET A 18 -15.15 -0.99 5.86
CA MET A 18 -13.82 -0.66 5.31
C MET A 18 -13.44 0.79 5.63
N LEU A 19 -12.17 1.03 5.95
CA LEU A 19 -11.62 2.34 6.28
C LEU A 19 -10.70 2.88 5.17
N ASP A 20 -10.44 4.17 5.24
CA ASP A 20 -9.47 4.94 4.45
C ASP A 20 -8.00 4.57 4.75
N LYS A 21 -7.75 3.98 5.93
CA LYS A 21 -6.41 3.62 6.40
C LYS A 21 -6.00 2.22 5.94
N SER A 22 -4.81 2.09 5.33
CA SER A 22 -4.20 0.81 4.97
C SER A 22 -3.52 0.12 6.16
N CYS A 23 -3.42 -1.21 6.08
CA CYS A 23 -2.62 -2.05 6.98
C CYS A 23 -1.12 -1.92 6.67
N PRO A 24 -0.24 -1.72 7.68
CA PRO A 24 1.21 -1.62 7.44
C PRO A 24 1.83 -2.93 6.90
N GLU A 25 1.31 -4.09 7.31
CA GLU A 25 1.87 -5.42 6.95
C GLU A 25 1.59 -5.88 5.52
N CYS A 26 0.50 -5.41 4.91
CA CYS A 26 0.04 -5.90 3.60
C CYS A 26 -0.54 -4.83 2.65
N GLY A 27 -0.60 -3.56 3.06
CA GLY A 27 -1.10 -2.44 2.24
C GLY A 27 -2.63 -2.39 2.04
N LEU A 28 -3.35 -3.50 2.27
CA LEU A 28 -4.80 -3.58 2.10
C LEU A 28 -5.55 -2.73 3.15
N PRO A 29 -6.76 -2.22 2.84
CA PRO A 29 -7.57 -1.44 3.77
C PRO A 29 -7.82 -2.13 5.13
N LEU A 30 -7.77 -1.34 6.21
CA LEU A 30 -8.24 -1.75 7.52
C LEU A 30 -9.77 -1.76 7.57
N PHE A 31 -10.32 -2.61 8.43
CA PHE A 31 -11.75 -2.74 8.64
C PHE A 31 -12.08 -2.46 10.10
N ASN A 32 -13.19 -1.74 10.33
CA ASN A 32 -13.87 -1.75 11.63
C ASN A 32 -14.90 -2.88 11.66
N VAL A 33 -14.71 -3.83 12.57
CA VAL A 33 -15.59 -4.98 12.81
C VAL A 33 -16.13 -4.86 14.23
N LYS A 34 -17.41 -4.52 14.38
CA LYS A 34 -18.10 -4.35 15.69
C LYS A 34 -17.40 -3.40 16.67
N GLY A 35 -16.68 -2.39 16.15
CA GLY A 35 -15.91 -1.43 16.94
C GLY A 35 -14.39 -1.65 16.90
N GLU A 36 -13.91 -2.89 16.72
CA GLU A 36 -12.48 -3.20 16.62
C GLU A 36 -11.93 -2.84 15.22
N THR A 37 -10.80 -2.14 15.14
CA THR A 37 -10.15 -1.82 13.86
C THR A 37 -8.92 -2.71 13.64
N TYR A 38 -8.95 -3.56 12.60
CA TYR A 38 -7.85 -4.47 12.25
C TYR A 38 -7.84 -4.85 10.76
N CYS A 39 -6.78 -5.53 10.29
CA CYS A 39 -6.74 -6.09 8.94
C CYS A 39 -7.41 -7.48 8.91
N VAL A 40 -8.54 -7.60 8.21
CA VAL A 40 -9.29 -8.86 8.10
C VAL A 40 -8.54 -9.96 7.35
N VAL A 41 -7.62 -9.59 6.44
CA VAL A 41 -6.87 -10.55 5.60
C VAL A 41 -5.70 -11.17 6.38
N CYS A 42 -4.87 -10.36 7.07
CA CYS A 42 -3.80 -10.88 7.93
C CYS A 42 -4.37 -11.84 9.00
N ARG A 43 -5.42 -11.41 9.72
CA ARG A 43 -6.07 -12.21 10.77
C ARG A 43 -6.69 -13.51 10.23
N ASP A 44 -7.21 -13.51 9.00
CA ASP A 44 -7.76 -14.72 8.37
C ASP A 44 -6.66 -15.71 7.91
N TYR A 45 -5.46 -15.23 7.58
CA TYR A 45 -4.29 -16.08 7.31
C TYR A 45 -3.67 -16.64 8.61
N GLU A 46 -3.53 -15.82 9.65
CA GLU A 46 -3.09 -16.25 10.99
C GLU A 46 -3.98 -17.37 11.53
N ASN A 47 -5.30 -17.16 11.55
CA ASN A 47 -6.29 -18.13 12.04
C ASN A 47 -6.27 -19.47 11.28
N LYS A 48 -5.78 -19.51 10.03
CA LYS A 48 -5.71 -20.73 9.21
C LYS A 48 -4.42 -21.52 9.40
N ASN A 49 -3.39 -20.89 9.96
CA ASN A 49 -2.15 -21.55 10.33
C ASN A 49 -2.19 -22.12 11.76
N THR A 50 -3.25 -21.84 12.55
CA THR A 50 -3.40 -22.28 13.94
C THR A 50 -4.71 -23.04 14.17
N SER A 51 -4.67 -24.37 14.17
CA SER A 51 -5.83 -25.24 14.41
C SER A 51 -6.22 -25.34 15.89
N ALA A 52 -6.84 -24.26 16.41
CA ALA A 52 -7.60 -24.15 17.66
C ALA A 52 -6.82 -24.23 19.01
N PRO A 53 -7.39 -23.78 20.16
CA PRO A 53 -8.68 -23.10 20.34
C PRO A 53 -8.64 -21.74 21.09
N ALA A 54 -9.54 -20.82 20.68
CA ALA A 54 -10.24 -19.78 21.46
C ALA A 54 -9.45 -18.71 22.30
N PRO A 55 -9.99 -17.47 22.42
CA PRO A 55 -9.27 -16.36 23.06
C PRO A 55 -9.54 -16.22 24.57
N ASN A 56 -8.53 -15.78 25.32
CA ASN A 56 -8.72 -15.23 26.67
C ASN A 56 -8.81 -13.69 26.63
N LYS A 57 -9.48 -13.10 27.62
CA LYS A 57 -9.74 -11.64 27.72
C LYS A 57 -8.86 -10.98 28.80
N ASN A 58 -8.94 -9.65 28.83
CA ASN A 58 -8.31 -8.68 29.75
C ASN A 58 -6.94 -8.19 29.22
N GLN A 59 -6.73 -6.92 28.81
CA GLN A 59 -7.10 -5.57 29.29
C GLN A 59 -6.09 -4.94 30.28
N ALA A 60 -5.67 -3.71 29.94
CA ALA A 60 -4.91 -2.75 30.74
C ALA A 60 -3.45 -3.15 31.10
N LEU A 61 -2.51 -2.24 31.41
CA LEU A 61 -2.52 -0.76 31.53
C LEU A 61 -1.55 -0.14 30.49
N LYS A 62 -1.55 1.13 30.03
CA LYS A 62 -1.99 2.47 30.50
C LYS A 62 -1.00 3.30 31.36
N SER A 63 -0.21 4.16 30.72
CA SER A 63 0.26 5.50 31.15
C SER A 63 0.97 6.19 29.95
N VAL A 64 0.60 7.39 29.46
CA VAL A 64 0.78 8.77 30.03
C VAL A 64 2.27 9.12 30.10
N VAL A 65 2.80 10.09 29.34
CA VAL A 65 2.78 11.58 29.45
C VAL A 65 3.01 12.16 28.02
N GLU A 66 2.27 13.11 27.40
CA GLU A 66 1.80 14.48 27.74
C GLU A 66 2.97 15.51 27.66
N THR A 67 3.03 16.51 26.77
CA THR A 67 2.30 17.80 26.74
C THR A 67 2.53 18.50 25.36
N GLU A 68 1.49 18.97 24.64
CA GLU A 68 0.98 20.38 24.51
C GLU A 68 1.66 21.27 23.43
N GLU A 69 0.96 22.10 22.63
CA GLU A 69 -0.50 22.30 22.46
C GLU A 69 -0.99 21.88 21.03
N THR A 70 -1.07 22.68 19.94
CA THR A 70 -0.78 24.10 19.71
C THR A 70 -1.75 24.76 18.69
N LYS A 71 -2.25 25.94 19.03
CA LYS A 71 -3.06 26.90 18.23
C LYS A 71 -2.43 27.31 16.86
N LYS A 72 -3.16 27.69 15.79
CA LYS A 72 -4.62 27.80 15.51
C LYS A 72 -4.89 28.04 13.98
N THR A 73 -6.17 27.99 13.56
CA THR A 73 -6.89 28.77 12.47
C THR A 73 -6.11 29.52 11.36
N GLU A 74 -6.55 29.70 10.11
CA GLU A 74 -7.81 29.46 9.32
C GLU A 74 -7.48 29.80 7.82
N ASN A 75 -8.33 29.65 6.78
CA ASN A 75 -9.37 28.69 6.35
C ASN A 75 -9.99 29.20 5.01
N VAL A 76 -10.50 28.32 4.13
CA VAL A 76 -11.17 28.62 2.82
C VAL A 76 -10.21 29.32 1.79
N THR A 77 -10.13 29.03 0.48
CA THR A 77 -11.18 28.97 -0.56
C THR A 77 -10.61 28.39 -1.88
N TYR A 78 -11.49 27.84 -2.75
CA TYR A 78 -11.15 27.28 -4.07
C TYR A 78 -11.08 28.32 -5.21
N LYS A 79 -10.56 27.86 -6.38
CA LYS A 79 -10.61 28.43 -7.75
C LYS A 79 -9.44 29.39 -8.06
N LYS A 80 -8.84 29.36 -9.26
CA LYS A 80 -9.30 28.83 -10.57
C LYS A 80 -8.13 28.25 -11.39
N GLU A 81 -8.43 27.33 -12.30
CA GLU A 81 -7.52 26.90 -13.38
C GLU A 81 -7.44 27.99 -14.47
N PRO A 82 -6.31 28.14 -15.17
CA PRO A 82 -6.29 28.46 -16.60
C PRO A 82 -6.40 27.18 -17.43
N LYS A 83 -7.13 27.23 -18.55
CA LYS A 83 -7.09 26.22 -19.61
C LYS A 83 -6.08 26.68 -20.66
N ASP A 84 -5.52 25.75 -21.43
CA ASP A 84 -5.81 25.62 -22.86
C ASP A 84 -5.10 24.38 -23.47
N ALA A 85 -5.44 24.10 -24.73
CA ALA A 85 -5.17 22.95 -25.62
C ALA A 85 -3.69 22.44 -25.68
N GLU A 86 -3.36 21.29 -26.29
CA GLU A 86 -4.01 20.44 -27.32
C GLU A 86 -3.97 18.95 -26.89
N ASP A 87 -5.01 18.12 -27.10
CA ASP A 87 -5.34 17.37 -28.33
C ASP A 87 -4.17 16.62 -28.99
N ILE A 88 -4.22 15.28 -28.99
CA ILE A 88 -4.01 14.45 -30.18
C ILE A 88 -4.75 13.11 -30.02
N SER A 89 -5.68 12.89 -30.96
CA SER A 89 -6.32 11.64 -31.41
C SER A 89 -6.03 10.30 -30.70
N SER A 90 -7.13 9.61 -30.37
CA SER A 90 -7.18 8.15 -30.20
C SER A 90 -6.60 7.37 -31.38
N GLN A 91 -6.08 6.17 -31.12
CA GLN A 91 -6.20 5.00 -32.02
C GLN A 91 -6.23 3.70 -31.21
N GLU A 92 -6.98 2.70 -31.67
CA GLU A 92 -7.18 1.44 -30.95
C GLU A 92 -5.98 0.51 -31.05
N LEU A 93 -5.69 -0.22 -29.96
CA LEU A 93 -5.36 -1.64 -30.08
C LEU A 93 -6.33 -2.48 -29.23
N LYS A 94 -6.86 -3.52 -29.87
CA LYS A 94 -8.08 -4.21 -29.46
C LYS A 94 -7.84 -5.26 -28.39
N SER A 95 -8.91 -5.55 -27.65
CA SER A 95 -9.08 -6.69 -26.76
C SER A 95 -8.48 -8.00 -27.29
N VAL A 96 -7.64 -8.65 -26.48
CA VAL A 96 -7.36 -10.09 -26.57
C VAL A 96 -8.08 -10.79 -25.43
N SER A 97 -8.75 -11.90 -25.74
CA SER A 97 -9.61 -12.60 -24.78
C SER A 97 -8.82 -13.52 -23.86
N LYS A 98 -8.99 -13.31 -22.55
CA LYS A 98 -9.31 -14.36 -21.55
C LYS A 98 -8.77 -15.77 -21.87
N GLU A 99 -7.50 -16.02 -21.57
CA GLU A 99 -7.02 -17.39 -21.36
C GLU A 99 -6.95 -17.71 -19.86
N LYS A 100 -7.53 -18.85 -19.46
CA LYS A 100 -7.28 -19.49 -18.17
C LYS A 100 -6.24 -20.57 -18.37
N SER A 101 -5.03 -20.37 -17.87
CA SER A 101 -4.06 -21.44 -17.64
C SER A 101 -3.46 -21.29 -16.25
N GLY A 102 -3.31 -22.41 -15.53
CA GLY A 102 -2.59 -22.41 -14.26
C GLY A 102 -1.10 -22.57 -14.53
N SER A 103 -0.29 -21.59 -14.14
CA SER A 103 1.17 -21.65 -14.30
C SER A 103 1.89 -21.78 -12.95
N ALA A 104 3.09 -22.38 -13.00
CA ALA A 104 3.92 -22.69 -11.85
C ALA A 104 4.54 -21.43 -11.20
N PRO A 105 5.04 -21.50 -9.95
CA PRO A 105 5.71 -20.37 -9.27
C PRO A 105 6.80 -19.65 -10.08
N HIS A 106 7.42 -20.32 -11.06
CA HIS A 106 8.45 -19.77 -11.94
C HIS A 106 8.03 -18.49 -12.68
N GLN A 107 6.76 -18.35 -13.11
CA GLN A 107 6.33 -17.16 -13.84
C GLN A 107 6.20 -15.92 -12.93
N ARG A 108 5.94 -16.12 -11.63
CA ARG A 108 5.85 -15.05 -10.64
C ARG A 108 7.23 -14.54 -10.24
N TYR A 109 8.17 -15.47 -10.02
CA TYR A 109 9.54 -15.18 -9.62
C TYR A 109 10.30 -14.31 -10.63
N VAL A 110 10.07 -14.50 -11.94
CA VAL A 110 10.66 -13.68 -13.01
C VAL A 110 10.10 -12.24 -13.01
N PHE A 111 8.82 -12.06 -12.69
CA PHE A 111 8.21 -10.73 -12.61
C PHE A 111 8.74 -9.94 -11.40
N ASP A 112 8.87 -10.59 -10.24
CA ASP A 112 9.42 -9.97 -9.03
C ASP A 112 10.89 -9.52 -9.23
N GLU A 113 11.67 -10.24 -10.03
CA GLU A 113 13.07 -9.89 -10.35
C GLU A 113 13.18 -8.72 -11.34
N ILE A 114 12.33 -8.66 -12.37
CA ILE A 114 12.24 -7.51 -13.28
C ILE A 114 11.85 -6.25 -12.50
N LEU A 115 10.78 -6.32 -11.70
CA LEU A 115 10.27 -5.19 -10.93
C LEU A 115 11.27 -4.69 -9.86
N TYR A 116 12.03 -5.61 -9.25
CA TYR A 116 13.12 -5.24 -8.34
C TYR A 116 14.19 -4.40 -9.06
N ASN A 117 14.60 -4.82 -10.26
CA ASN A 117 15.62 -4.13 -11.05
C ASN A 117 15.14 -2.74 -11.51
N GLU A 118 13.91 -2.62 -12.04
CA GLU A 118 13.33 -1.34 -12.45
C GLU A 118 13.29 -0.32 -11.29
N ILE A 119 12.90 -0.75 -10.09
CA ILE A 119 12.86 0.12 -8.90
C ILE A 119 14.30 0.47 -8.45
N SER A 120 15.24 -0.48 -8.50
CA SER A 120 16.66 -0.26 -8.16
C SER A 120 17.34 0.75 -9.09
N ASP A 121 17.07 0.66 -10.40
CA ASP A 121 17.60 1.60 -11.40
C ASP A 121 16.96 2.99 -11.25
N ALA A 122 15.66 3.06 -10.97
CA ALA A 122 14.97 4.32 -10.67
C ALA A 122 15.55 5.02 -9.42
N ILE A 123 15.80 4.28 -8.34
CA ILE A 123 16.48 4.81 -7.14
C ILE A 123 17.89 5.31 -7.50
N SER A 124 18.65 4.54 -8.27
CA SER A 124 20.00 4.90 -8.70
C SER A 124 20.03 6.18 -9.55
N ALA A 125 19.04 6.38 -10.42
CA ALA A 125 18.87 7.60 -11.20
C ALA A 125 18.48 8.81 -10.32
N LEU A 126 17.58 8.62 -9.34
CA LEU A 126 17.19 9.66 -8.40
C LEU A 126 18.38 10.13 -7.54
N CYS A 127 19.19 9.20 -7.02
CA CYS A 127 20.40 9.52 -6.26
C CYS A 127 21.38 10.39 -7.06
N ARG A 128 21.69 10.00 -8.30
CA ARG A 128 22.56 10.79 -9.20
C ARG A 128 22.00 12.18 -9.50
N ARG A 129 20.67 12.33 -9.59
CA ARG A 129 20.05 13.66 -9.77
C ARG A 129 20.28 14.54 -8.54
N ILE A 130 20.05 14.01 -7.34
CA ILE A 130 20.20 14.76 -6.06
C ILE A 130 21.60 15.38 -5.91
N GLU A 131 22.65 14.68 -6.34
CA GLU A 131 24.04 15.19 -6.31
C GLU A 131 24.25 16.50 -7.08
N THR A 132 23.38 16.78 -8.06
CA THR A 132 23.46 17.96 -8.95
C THR A 132 22.33 18.98 -8.72
N GLU A 133 21.34 18.62 -7.90
CA GLU A 133 20.10 19.39 -7.76
C GLU A 133 20.32 20.62 -6.86
N LYS A 134 19.82 21.78 -7.30
CA LYS A 134 20.15 23.07 -6.69
C LYS A 134 19.04 23.66 -5.82
N GLU A 135 17.79 23.27 -6.07
CA GLU A 135 16.63 23.75 -5.34
C GLU A 135 16.35 22.84 -4.13
N PRO A 136 16.44 23.33 -2.87
CA PRO A 136 16.25 22.48 -1.69
C PRO A 136 14.90 21.76 -1.62
N ARG A 137 13.84 22.32 -2.22
CA ARG A 137 12.53 21.67 -2.33
C ARG A 137 12.56 20.42 -3.20
N ASP A 138 13.30 20.48 -4.31
CA ASP A 138 13.42 19.37 -5.26
C ASP A 138 14.35 18.29 -4.70
N CYS A 139 15.46 18.66 -4.05
CA CYS A 139 16.28 17.72 -3.27
C CYS A 139 15.44 16.94 -2.25
N LEU A 140 14.56 17.63 -1.51
CA LEU A 140 13.65 17.00 -0.54
C LEU A 140 12.60 16.10 -1.21
N CYS A 141 12.11 16.47 -2.41
CA CYS A 141 11.16 15.66 -3.18
C CYS A 141 11.80 14.36 -3.70
N LEU A 142 13.00 14.47 -4.27
CA LEU A 142 13.80 13.34 -4.76
C LEU A 142 14.17 12.39 -3.61
N MET A 143 14.60 12.92 -2.46
CA MET A 143 14.88 12.12 -1.25
C MET A 143 13.64 11.36 -0.73
N LYS A 144 12.44 11.96 -0.79
CA LYS A 144 11.19 11.25 -0.45
C LYS A 144 10.88 10.12 -1.45
N SER A 145 11.17 10.35 -2.74
CA SER A 145 11.00 9.35 -3.79
C SER A 145 11.96 8.17 -3.62
N VAL A 146 13.23 8.43 -3.29
CA VAL A 146 14.25 7.40 -2.95
C VAL A 146 13.80 6.55 -1.77
N ASN A 147 13.37 7.17 -0.67
CA ASN A 147 12.86 6.44 0.51
C ASN A 147 11.64 5.57 0.16
N SER A 148 10.73 6.09 -0.66
CA SER A 148 9.52 5.35 -1.11
C SER A 148 9.89 4.12 -1.96
N GLY A 149 10.90 4.24 -2.83
CA GLY A 149 11.43 3.10 -3.59
C GLY A 149 12.12 2.06 -2.70
N ILE A 150 12.94 2.50 -1.76
CA ILE A 150 13.60 1.61 -0.77
C ILE A 150 12.55 0.81 0.04
N ASP A 151 11.45 1.44 0.45
CA ASP A 151 10.36 0.76 1.14
C ASP A 151 9.52 -0.16 0.24
N ALA A 152 9.55 0.02 -1.08
CA ALA A 152 9.01 -0.94 -2.04
C ALA A 152 9.91 -2.18 -2.16
N LEU A 153 11.24 -1.99 -2.29
CA LEU A 153 12.21 -3.10 -2.35
C LEU A 153 12.16 -3.99 -1.09
N LYS A 154 12.09 -3.39 0.11
CA LYS A 154 11.89 -4.13 1.38
C LYS A 154 10.63 -5.00 1.37
N LYS A 155 9.55 -4.54 0.74
CA LYS A 155 8.30 -5.31 0.62
C LYS A 155 8.48 -6.48 -0.34
N LEU A 156 9.10 -6.29 -1.49
CA LEU A 156 9.44 -7.38 -2.43
C LEU A 156 10.30 -8.46 -1.76
N GLU A 157 11.34 -8.07 -1.01
CA GLU A 157 12.11 -9.00 -0.18
C GLU A 157 11.23 -9.77 0.84
N SER A 158 10.28 -9.08 1.49
CA SER A 158 9.39 -9.71 2.48
C SER A 158 8.44 -10.74 1.84
N TYR A 159 8.03 -10.56 0.60
CA TYR A 159 7.27 -11.56 -0.16
C TYR A 159 8.16 -12.74 -0.55
N LYS A 160 9.39 -12.49 -1.03
CA LYS A 160 10.36 -13.54 -1.38
C LYS A 160 10.76 -14.43 -0.19
N LYS A 161 10.69 -13.91 1.04
CA LYS A 161 10.90 -14.65 2.31
C LYS A 161 9.65 -15.40 2.83
N ARG A 162 8.52 -15.33 2.12
CA ARG A 162 7.22 -15.95 2.46
C ARG A 162 6.79 -17.03 1.44
N LEU A 163 7.68 -17.43 0.53
CA LEU A 163 7.50 -18.46 -0.51
C LEU A 163 8.43 -19.66 -0.26
#